data_AF-A0A9E2E1B2-F1
#
_entry.id   AF-A0A9E2E1B2-F1
#
_cell.length_a   1.000
_cell.length_b   1.000
_cell.length_c   1.000
_cell.angle_alpha   90.00
_cell.angle_beta   90.00
_cell.angle_gamma   90.00
#
_symmetry.space_group_name_H-M   'P 1'
#
loop_
_entity.id
_entity.type
_entity.pdbx_description
1 polymer ?
#
loop_
_entity_poly.entity_id
_entity_poly.type
_entity_poly.pdbx_seq_one_letter_code
_entity_poly.pdbx_strand_id
1 'polypeptide(L)'
;RLGVPRLHIITGEAPTIFAQALKDSASPDALFLGGGVSIPGMIEACWSVLKPGGRLVANAVTEKSAALLTAFADKHHGSLTRIAVSHALPGTNQSDWQDRLPVTQLFVEKPQ
;
A
#
# COMPACT_ATOMS: atom_id res chain seq x y z
N ARG A 1 6.58 -21.29 -13.31
CA ARG A 1 5.20 -21.04 -12.79
C ARG A 1 5.34 -20.76 -11.30
N LEU A 2 4.99 -19.57 -10.81
CA LEU A 2 5.33 -19.06 -9.46
C LEU A 2 4.54 -19.72 -8.28
N GLY A 3 3.96 -20.91 -8.47
CA GLY A 3 3.18 -21.59 -7.42
C GLY A 3 1.85 -20.92 -7.03
N VAL A 4 1.39 -19.92 -7.80
CA VAL A 4 0.20 -19.09 -7.49
C VAL A 4 -0.90 -19.26 -8.55
N PRO A 5 -1.69 -20.36 -8.52
CA PRO A 5 -2.66 -20.67 -9.56
C PRO A 5 -3.84 -19.68 -9.65
N ARG A 6 -4.05 -18.87 -8.61
CA ARG A 6 -5.10 -17.82 -8.55
C ARG A 6 -4.56 -16.40 -8.78
N LEU A 7 -3.29 -16.25 -9.17
CA LEU A 7 -2.73 -14.93 -9.47
C LEU A 7 -3.13 -14.52 -10.89
N HIS A 8 -3.86 -13.43 -10.98
CA HIS A 8 -4.14 -12.74 -12.23
C HIS A 8 -3.28 -11.48 -12.29
N ILE A 9 -2.46 -11.36 -13.34
CA ILE A 9 -1.59 -10.20 -13.56
C ILE A 9 -2.23 -9.36 -14.64
N ILE A 10 -2.45 -8.09 -14.34
CA ILE A 10 -2.94 -7.10 -15.29
C ILE A 10 -1.87 -6.02 -15.38
N THR A 11 -1.31 -5.85 -16.58
CA THR A 11 -0.23 -4.88 -16.84
C THR A 11 -0.82 -3.63 -17.48
N GLY A 12 -0.43 -2.46 -16.96
CA GLY A 12 -0.82 -1.16 -17.50
C GLY A 12 -0.52 -0.06 -16.49
N GLU A 13 -0.97 1.15 -16.79
CA GLU A 13 -0.73 2.32 -15.95
C GLU A 13 -1.89 2.60 -14.99
N ALA A 14 -1.56 2.79 -13.72
CA ALA A 14 -2.51 3.25 -12.71
C ALA A 14 -2.76 4.77 -12.87
N PRO A 15 -4.00 5.26 -12.66
CA PRO A 15 -5.17 4.53 -12.16
C PRO A 15 -6.00 3.83 -13.26
N THR A 16 -5.75 4.09 -14.54
CA THR A 16 -6.57 3.59 -15.66
C THR A 16 -6.71 2.06 -15.66
N ILE A 17 -5.60 1.34 -15.52
CA ILE A 17 -5.60 -0.12 -15.53
C ILE A 17 -6.34 -0.70 -14.32
N PHE A 18 -6.29 0.00 -13.17
CA PHE A 18 -6.98 -0.42 -11.95
C PHE A 18 -8.49 -0.36 -12.13
N ALA A 19 -9.00 0.73 -12.71
CA ALA A 19 -10.43 0.83 -13.04
C ALA A 19 -10.86 -0.26 -14.04
N GLN A 20 -10.02 -0.58 -15.04
CA GLN A 20 -10.31 -1.63 -16.01
C GLN A 20 -10.31 -3.02 -15.38
N ALA A 21 -9.38 -3.30 -14.46
CA ALA A 21 -9.28 -4.55 -13.71
C ALA A 21 -10.54 -4.86 -12.88
N LEU A 22 -11.30 -3.83 -12.51
CA LEU A 22 -12.48 -3.97 -11.66
C LEU A 22 -13.81 -4.06 -12.43
N LYS A 23 -13.83 -3.78 -13.75
CA LYS A 23 -15.08 -3.79 -14.54
C LYS A 23 -15.83 -5.12 -14.49
N ASP A 24 -15.09 -6.22 -14.50
CA ASP A 24 -15.64 -7.58 -14.53
C ASP A 24 -15.42 -8.32 -13.20
N SER A 25 -15.02 -7.61 -12.14
CA SER A 25 -14.70 -8.19 -10.84
C SER A 25 -15.66 -7.70 -9.76
N ALA A 26 -15.98 -8.58 -8.81
CA ALA A 26 -16.64 -8.14 -7.59
C ALA A 26 -15.75 -7.14 -6.84
N SER A 27 -16.39 -6.22 -6.11
CA SER A 27 -15.70 -5.31 -5.19
C SER A 27 -14.78 -6.09 -4.24
N PRO A 28 -13.54 -5.64 -4.02
CA PRO A 28 -12.59 -6.36 -3.19
C PRO A 28 -12.93 -6.25 -1.70
N ASP A 29 -12.63 -7.32 -0.95
CA ASP A 29 -12.68 -7.36 0.52
C ASP A 29 -11.39 -6.80 1.15
N ALA A 30 -10.29 -6.78 0.38
CA ALA A 30 -9.02 -6.21 0.79
C ALA A 30 -8.25 -5.65 -0.40
N LEU A 31 -7.57 -4.52 -0.19
CA LEU A 31 -6.68 -3.89 -1.16
C LEU A 31 -5.32 -3.58 -0.54
N PHE A 32 -4.26 -3.82 -1.30
CA PHE A 32 -2.91 -3.42 -0.94
C PHE A 32 -2.33 -2.50 -2.01
N LEU A 33 -1.93 -1.30 -1.60
CA LEU A 33 -1.29 -0.30 -2.45
C LEU A 33 0.20 -0.21 -2.09
N GLY A 34 1.03 -1.00 -2.78
CA GLY A 34 2.47 -1.05 -2.53
C GLY A 34 3.25 0.19 -3.01
N GLY A 35 2.67 0.94 -3.96
CA GLY A 35 3.23 2.18 -4.52
C GLY A 35 2.15 2.98 -5.24
N GLY A 36 2.46 4.19 -5.68
CA GLY A 36 1.49 5.03 -6.38
C GLY A 36 0.53 5.82 -5.48
N VAL A 37 0.76 5.87 -4.17
CA VAL A 37 0.02 6.73 -3.22
C VAL A 37 0.02 8.20 -3.67
N SER A 38 1.11 8.65 -4.31
CA SER A 38 1.25 10.02 -4.83
C SER A 38 0.60 10.24 -6.20
N ILE A 39 0.08 9.19 -6.85
CA ILE A 39 -0.68 9.33 -8.10
C ILE A 39 -2.04 9.91 -7.72
N PRO A 40 -2.42 11.09 -8.26
CA PRO A 40 -3.68 11.72 -7.90
C PRO A 40 -4.88 10.79 -8.08
N GLY A 41 -5.73 10.70 -7.06
CA GLY A 41 -6.95 9.90 -7.10
C GLY A 41 -6.77 8.39 -6.91
N MET A 42 -5.54 7.88 -6.79
CA MET A 42 -5.30 6.43 -6.72
C MET A 42 -5.82 5.83 -5.40
N ILE A 43 -5.52 6.47 -4.26
CA ILE A 43 -5.97 5.97 -2.95
C ILE A 43 -7.48 6.12 -2.79
N GLU A 44 -8.07 7.19 -3.33
CA GLU A 44 -9.51 7.42 -3.37
C GLU A 44 -10.23 6.39 -4.26
N ALA A 45 -9.64 6.04 -5.41
CA ALA A 45 -10.17 4.98 -6.27
C ALA A 45 -10.15 3.62 -5.57
N CYS A 46 -9.08 3.29 -4.83
CA CYS A 46 -9.06 2.09 -4.00
C CYS A 46 -10.17 2.10 -2.94
N TRP A 47 -10.35 3.24 -2.26
CA TRP A 47 -11.35 3.37 -1.21
C TRP A 47 -12.80 3.26 -1.72
N SER A 48 -13.09 3.81 -2.90
CA SER A 48 -14.45 3.85 -3.45
C SER A 48 -14.96 2.45 -3.80
N VAL A 49 -14.11 1.59 -4.34
CA VAL A 49 -14.47 0.25 -4.83
C VAL A 49 -14.46 -0.82 -3.75
N LEU A 50 -13.77 -0.58 -2.64
CA LEU A 50 -13.69 -1.49 -1.50
C LEU A 50 -15.08 -1.71 -0.89
N LYS A 51 -15.41 -2.95 -0.55
CA LYS A 51 -16.68 -3.27 0.13
C LYS A 51 -16.76 -2.58 1.51
N PRO A 52 -17.97 -2.32 2.03
CA PRO A 52 -18.15 -2.05 3.45
C PRO A 52 -17.55 -3.20 4.29
N GLY A 53 -16.86 -2.86 5.38
CA GLY A 53 -16.04 -3.81 6.16
C GLY A 53 -14.73 -4.26 5.48
N GLY A 54 -14.44 -3.77 4.26
CA GLY A 54 -13.21 -4.11 3.55
C GLY A 54 -12.00 -3.35 4.10
N ARG A 55 -10.79 -3.89 3.85
CA ARG A 55 -9.54 -3.35 4.42
C ARG A 55 -8.62 -2.78 3.34
N LEU A 56 -8.05 -1.61 3.59
CA LEU A 56 -7.02 -1.01 2.74
C LEU A 56 -5.71 -0.89 3.51
N VAL A 57 -4.65 -1.45 2.91
CA VAL A 57 -3.26 -1.26 3.36
C VAL A 57 -2.49 -0.51 2.28
N ALA A 58 -1.72 0.50 2.65
CA ALA A 58 -0.90 1.25 1.70
C ALA A 58 0.47 1.55 2.29
N ASN A 59 1.52 1.46 1.45
CA ASN A 59 2.89 1.75 1.85
C ASN A 59 3.40 3.04 1.17
N ALA A 60 4.16 3.81 1.94
CA ALA A 60 4.83 5.03 1.50
C ALA A 60 6.28 5.03 1.99
N VAL A 61 7.23 5.38 1.11
CA VAL A 61 8.67 5.45 1.44
C VAL A 61 9.25 6.86 1.30
N THR A 62 8.49 7.79 0.72
CA THR A 62 8.86 9.21 0.63
C THR A 62 8.04 10.01 1.64
N GLU A 63 8.60 11.11 2.15
CA GLU A 63 7.89 12.01 3.07
C GLU A 63 6.59 12.54 2.45
N LYS A 64 6.62 12.93 1.17
CA LYS A 64 5.42 13.37 0.44
C LYS A 64 4.33 12.31 0.43
N SER A 65 4.68 11.05 0.13
CA SER A 65 3.70 9.96 0.15
C SER A 65 3.23 9.62 1.57
N ALA A 66 4.09 9.77 2.58
CA ALA A 66 3.73 9.52 3.98
C ALA A 66 2.73 10.58 4.47
N ALA A 67 2.92 11.85 4.13
CA ALA A 67 1.98 12.92 4.46
C ALA A 67 0.59 12.68 3.85
N LEU A 68 0.51 12.15 2.62
CA LEU A 68 -0.75 11.75 2.00
C LEU A 68 -1.44 10.61 2.78
N LEU A 69 -0.68 9.60 3.24
CA LEU A 69 -1.23 8.55 4.09
C LEU A 69 -1.69 9.08 5.45
N THR A 70 -0.98 10.06 6.03
CA THR A 70 -1.42 10.72 7.27
C THR A 70 -2.75 11.42 7.10
N ALA A 71 -2.88 12.26 6.07
CA ALA A 71 -4.14 12.95 5.79
C ALA A 71 -5.30 11.96 5.52
N PHE A 72 -5.00 10.84 4.84
CA PHE A 72 -5.99 9.80 4.60
C PHE A 72 -6.40 9.08 5.89
N ALA A 73 -5.43 8.76 6.77
CA ALA A 73 -5.68 8.15 8.07
C ALA A 73 -6.56 9.05 8.94
N ASP A 74 -6.26 10.34 9.02
CA ASP A 74 -7.03 11.30 9.81
C ASP A 74 -8.48 11.38 9.33
N LYS A 75 -8.69 11.40 8.01
CA LYS A 75 -10.01 11.48 7.38
C LYS A 75 -10.84 10.20 7.57
N HIS A 76 -10.21 9.03 7.54
CA HIS A 76 -10.89 7.74 7.52
C HIS A 76 -10.71 6.94 8.81
N HIS A 77 -10.19 7.56 9.87
CA HIS A 77 -9.88 6.93 11.15
C HIS A 77 -8.97 5.70 11.00
N GLY A 78 -8.01 5.80 10.09
CA GLY A 78 -6.98 4.79 9.86
C GLY A 78 -5.87 4.85 10.91
N SER A 79 -5.08 3.80 10.95
CA SER A 79 -3.87 3.69 11.77
C SER A 79 -2.62 3.76 10.90
N LEU A 80 -1.55 4.36 11.43
CA LEU A 80 -0.26 4.44 10.79
C LEU A 80 0.78 3.68 11.60
N THR A 81 1.60 2.89 10.93
CA THR A 81 2.79 2.26 11.51
C THR A 81 4.02 2.71 10.73
N ARG A 82 5.08 3.12 11.43
CA ARG A 82 6.37 3.40 10.83
C ARG A 82 7.34 2.26 11.09
N ILE A 83 7.81 1.65 10.02
CA ILE A 83 8.66 0.46 10.04
C ILE A 83 10.06 0.87 9.58
N ALA A 84 11.03 0.84 10.50
CA ALA A 84 12.44 1.04 10.19
C ALA A 84 13.18 -0.30 10.34
N VAL A 85 14.02 -0.62 9.35
CA VAL A 85 14.79 -1.87 9.32
C VAL A 85 16.24 -1.53 9.02
N SER A 86 17.14 -2.17 9.75
CA SER A 86 18.59 -2.08 9.55
C SER A 86 19.14 -3.47 9.28
N HIS A 87 20.15 -3.56 8.42
CA HIS A 87 20.82 -4.82 8.12
C HIS A 87 22.29 -4.74 8.54
N ALA A 88 22.80 -5.79 9.15
CA ALA A 88 24.23 -5.92 9.44
C ALA A 88 25.03 -5.89 8.13
N LEU A 89 26.13 -5.13 8.12
CA LEU A 89 27.04 -5.08 6.98
C LEU A 89 27.92 -6.34 6.93
N PRO A 90 28.12 -6.96 5.76
CA PRO A 90 29.03 -8.09 5.64
C PRO A 90 30.49 -7.65 5.88
N GLY A 91 31.22 -8.35 6.75
CA GLY A 91 32.69 -8.32 6.78
C GLY A 91 33.39 -7.33 7.71
N THR A 92 32.70 -6.63 8.61
CA THR A 92 33.33 -5.92 9.73
C THR A 92 33.11 -6.67 11.05
N ASN A 93 33.89 -6.35 12.09
CA ASN A 93 33.77 -6.94 13.44
C ASN A 93 32.37 -6.70 14.04
N GLN A 94 31.40 -7.55 13.68
CA GLN A 94 30.08 -7.79 14.27
C GLN A 94 29.17 -6.59 14.64
N SER A 95 29.50 -5.33 14.31
CA SER A 95 28.83 -4.18 14.96
C SER A 95 28.28 -3.09 14.03
N ASP A 96 28.53 -3.14 12.72
CA ASP A 96 28.05 -2.09 11.82
C ASP A 96 26.70 -2.45 11.18
N TRP A 97 25.75 -1.53 11.28
CA TRP A 97 24.39 -1.65 10.74
C TRP A 97 24.14 -0.60 9.66
N GLN A 98 23.49 -0.99 8.57
CA GLN A 98 23.00 -0.10 7.53
C GLN A 98 21.49 0.04 7.63
N ASP A 99 21.03 1.25 7.94
CA ASP A 99 19.61 1.60 7.96
C ASP A 99 19.02 1.66 6.55
N ARG A 100 17.78 1.18 6.41
CA ARG A 100 16.97 1.34 5.20
C ARG A 100 15.99 2.48 5.38
N LEU A 101 15.56 3.06 4.25
CA LEU A 101 14.48 4.04 4.26
C LEU A 101 13.26 3.44 4.97
N PRO A 102 12.71 4.10 5.99
CA PRO A 102 11.56 3.60 6.71
C PRO A 102 10.31 3.61 5.82
N VAL A 103 9.47 2.60 6.00
CA VAL A 103 8.17 2.50 5.35
C VAL A 103 7.12 3.04 6.31
N THR A 104 6.32 4.01 5.88
CA THR A 104 5.05 4.36 6.54
C THR A 104 3.95 3.49 5.94
N GLN A 105 3.30 2.70 6.77
CA GLN A 105 2.20 1.82 6.40
C GLN A 105 0.89 2.34 7.00
N LEU A 106 -0.10 2.55 6.14
CA LEU A 106 -1.48 2.78 6.51
C LEU A 106 -2.21 1.43 6.65
N PHE A 107 -3.02 1.29 7.68
CA PHE A 107 -4.09 0.31 7.74
C PHE A 107 -5.40 1.03 8.09
N VAL A 108 -6.44 0.78 7.30
CA VAL A 108 -7.77 1.34 7.53
C VAL A 108 -8.86 0.34 7.10
N GLU A 109 -9.92 0.27 7.89
CA GLU A 109 -11.11 -0.53 7.60
C GLU A 109 -12.25 0.39 7.17
N LYS A 110 -12.95 0.02 6.09
CA LYS A 110 -14.11 0.76 5.60
C LYS A 110 -15.31 0.48 6.51
N PRO A 111 -16.01 1.50 7.01
CA PRO A 111 -17.22 1.30 7.80
C PRO A 111 -18.24 0.41 7.07
N GLN A 112 -19.03 -0.35 7.84
CA GLN A 112 -20.12 -1.18 7.32
C GLN A 112 -21.30 -0.34 6.81
#